data_AF-A0A7S3U6L7-F1
#
_entry.id   AF-A0A7S3U6L7-F1
#
_cell.length_a   1.000
_cell.length_b   1.000
_cell.length_c   1.000
_cell.angle_alpha   90.00
_cell.angle_beta   90.00
_cell.angle_gamma   90.00
#
_symmetry.space_group_name_H-M   'P 1'
#
loop_
_entity.id
_entity.type
_entity.pdbx_description
1 polymer ?
#
loop_
_entity_poly.entity_id
_entity_poly.type
_entity_poly.pdbx_seq_one_letter_code
_entity_poly.pdbx_strand_id
1 'polypeptide(L)'
;SDVPVVALGRSRESSAIHVGDVLVGDELTRSVDLANHSDFPVKYTLKSIQRGHSNIGPFGVFDVVPAEAEIAPGGVQRLTITFSPDHETIHFFELFEVAMADGA
;
A
#
# COMPACT_ATOMS: atom_id res chain seq x y z
N SER A 1 -7.94 -12.21 12.10
CA SER A 1 -7.50 -10.82 12.29
C SER A 1 -8.31 -9.96 11.36
N ASP A 2 -8.69 -8.76 11.79
CA ASP A 2 -9.25 -7.77 10.86
C ASP A 2 -8.14 -7.28 9.94
N VAL A 3 -8.45 -7.23 8.64
CA VAL A 3 -7.57 -6.62 7.63
C VAL A 3 -7.58 -5.11 7.89
N PRO A 4 -6.42 -4.43 7.99
CA PRO A 4 -6.38 -2.99 8.15
C PRO A 4 -7.14 -2.29 7.01
N VAL A 5 -7.85 -1.21 7.33
CA VAL A 5 -8.65 -0.45 6.36
C VAL A 5 -8.17 0.99 6.28
N VAL A 6 -7.96 1.49 5.07
CA VAL A 6 -7.70 2.91 4.78
C VAL A 6 -8.93 3.48 4.08
N ALA A 7 -9.57 4.47 4.71
CA ALA A 7 -10.77 5.10 4.17
C ALA A 7 -10.42 6.24 3.20
N LEU A 8 -11.06 6.25 2.03
CA LEU A 8 -10.98 7.33 1.04
C LEU A 8 -12.19 8.26 1.15
N GLY A 9 -11.98 9.56 0.94
CA GLY A 9 -13.06 10.56 0.81
C GLY A 9 -13.54 11.24 2.11
N ARG A 10 -12.92 11.01 3.27
CA ARG A 10 -13.31 11.66 4.55
C ARG A 10 -12.31 12.71 5.07
N SER A 11 -11.01 12.49 4.89
CA SER A 11 -9.91 13.37 5.34
C SER A 11 -8.58 12.85 4.78
N ARG A 12 -7.52 13.68 4.76
CA ARG A 12 -6.16 13.20 4.51
C ARG A 12 -5.64 12.54 5.80
N GLU A 13 -5.65 11.21 5.83
CA GLU A 13 -5.09 10.44 6.93
C GLU A 13 -3.88 9.63 6.45
N SER A 14 -2.90 9.46 7.33
CA SER A 14 -1.78 8.54 7.14
C SER A 14 -2.00 7.30 8.00
N SER A 15 -1.84 6.13 7.40
CA SER A 15 -1.91 4.84 8.10
C SER A 15 -0.57 4.14 7.99
N ALA A 16 0.01 3.77 9.13
CA ALA A 16 1.20 2.94 9.17
C ALA A 16 0.80 1.47 9.24
N ILE A 17 1.30 0.66 8.31
CA ILE A 17 1.01 -0.77 8.23
C ILE A 17 2.32 -1.51 8.44
N HIS A 18 2.39 -2.28 9.52
CA HIS A 18 3.50 -3.18 9.76
C HIS A 18 3.29 -4.48 8.99
N VAL A 19 4.18 -4.78 8.04
CA VAL A 19 4.09 -6.01 7.24
C VAL A 19 4.40 -7.24 8.09
N GLY A 20 5.40 -7.11 8.96
CA GLY A 20 5.88 -8.15 9.87
C GLY A 20 7.37 -8.40 9.69
N ASP A 21 7.89 -9.36 10.45
CA ASP A 21 9.28 -9.79 10.36
C ASP A 21 9.41 -10.88 9.28
N VAL A 22 10.47 -10.82 8.48
CA VAL A 22 10.80 -11.79 7.42
C VAL A 22 12.30 -12.05 7.42
N LEU A 23 12.71 -13.27 7.09
CA LEU A 23 14.11 -13.61 6.92
C LEU A 23 14.65 -13.00 5.62
N VAL A 24 15.95 -12.66 5.61
CA VAL A 24 16.61 -12.15 4.40
C VAL A 24 16.54 -13.19 3.28
N GLY A 25 16.11 -12.77 2.10
CA GLY A 25 15.94 -13.62 0.93
C GLY A 25 14.59 -14.32 0.82
N ASP A 26 13.76 -14.26 1.86
CA ASP A 26 12.36 -14.70 1.83
C ASP A 26 11.42 -13.53 1.50
N GLU A 27 10.14 -13.86 1.30
CA GLU A 27 9.07 -12.87 1.11
C GLU A 27 7.94 -13.05 2.12
N LEU A 28 7.30 -11.94 2.48
CA LEU A 28 6.10 -11.91 3.32
C LEU A 28 5.01 -11.09 2.63
N THR A 29 3.82 -11.68 2.53
CA THR A 29 2.64 -11.01 1.97
C THR A 29 1.67 -10.57 3.06
N ARG A 30 1.15 -9.34 2.94
CA ARG A 30 0.06 -8.79 3.75
C ARG A 30 -1.03 -8.16 2.89
N SER A 31 -2.22 -8.05 3.45
CA SER A 31 -3.32 -7.34 2.80
C SER A 31 -3.73 -6.10 3.60
N VAL A 32 -4.17 -5.08 2.87
CA VAL A 32 -4.85 -3.89 3.39
C VAL A 32 -6.02 -3.58 2.47
N ASP A 33 -7.14 -3.14 3.03
CA ASP A 33 -8.33 -2.79 2.28
C ASP A 33 -8.42 -1.26 2.12
N LEU A 34 -8.53 -0.76 0.89
CA LEU A 34 -8.92 0.62 0.60
C LEU A 34 -10.44 0.68 0.49
N ALA A 35 -11.09 1.45 1.35
CA ALA A 35 -12.55 1.59 1.36
C ALA A 35 -12.97 2.94 0.77
N ASN A 36 -13.78 2.94 -0.28
CA ASN A 36 -14.36 4.16 -0.83
C ASN A 36 -15.59 4.57 -0.02
N HIS A 37 -15.48 5.65 0.76
CA HIS A 37 -16.59 6.21 1.53
C HIS A 37 -17.20 7.46 0.89
N SER A 38 -16.85 7.80 -0.36
CA SER A 38 -17.55 8.83 -1.11
C SER A 38 -18.81 8.28 -1.79
N ASP A 39 -19.65 9.21 -2.29
CA ASP A 39 -20.88 8.89 -3.03
C ASP A 39 -20.64 8.71 -4.54
N PHE A 40 -19.39 8.71 -5.00
CA PHE A 40 -19.00 8.58 -6.41
C PHE A 40 -17.82 7.60 -6.59
N PRO A 41 -17.64 7.01 -7.79
CA PRO A 41 -16.49 6.14 -8.04
C PRO A 41 -15.16 6.87 -7.83
N VAL A 42 -14.21 6.25 -7.14
CA VAL A 42 -12.87 6.81 -6.92
C VAL A 42 -11.85 6.01 -7.72
N LYS A 43 -11.21 6.67 -8.68
CA LYS A 43 -10.00 6.15 -9.32
C LYS A 43 -8.78 6.57 -8.53
N TYR A 44 -7.96 5.60 -8.13
CA TYR A 44 -6.72 5.86 -7.39
C TYR A 44 -5.49 5.36 -8.15
N THR A 45 -4.35 5.98 -7.85
CA THR A 45 -3.01 5.50 -8.18
C THR A 45 -2.12 5.67 -6.94
N LEU A 46 -1.36 4.64 -6.58
CA LEU A 46 -0.37 4.69 -5.51
C LEU A 46 0.91 5.33 -6.04
N LYS A 47 1.36 6.39 -5.37
CA LYS A 47 2.63 7.06 -5.70
C LYS A 47 3.60 6.90 -4.54
N SER A 48 4.72 6.24 -4.77
CA SER A 48 5.85 6.23 -3.82
C SER A 48 6.38 7.64 -3.66
N ILE A 49 6.22 8.22 -2.46
CA ILE A 49 6.66 9.59 -2.16
C ILE A 49 7.84 9.64 -1.19
N GLN A 50 8.09 8.55 -0.46
CA GLN A 50 9.26 8.41 0.40
C GLN A 50 9.59 6.93 0.60
N ARG A 51 10.87 6.60 0.70
CA ARG A 51 11.33 5.25 1.04
C ARG A 51 12.50 5.28 2.00
N GLY A 52 12.64 4.21 2.76
CA GLY A 52 13.81 3.91 3.59
C GLY A 52 14.91 3.24 2.78
N HIS A 53 15.56 2.25 3.40
CA HIS A 53 16.56 1.43 2.71
C HIS A 53 15.94 0.73 1.50
N SER A 54 16.72 0.67 0.42
CA SER A 54 16.41 -0.15 -0.75
C SER A 54 17.26 -1.41 -0.71
N ASN A 55 16.80 -2.47 -1.37
CA ASN A 55 17.61 -3.66 -1.60
C ASN A 55 18.94 -3.29 -2.29
N ILE A 56 19.98 -4.07 -2.01
CA ILE A 56 21.30 -3.92 -2.64
C ILE A 56 21.26 -4.42 -4.09
N GLY A 57 20.47 -5.45 -4.35
CA GLY A 57 20.20 -6.01 -5.65
C GLY A 57 19.23 -5.19 -6.51
N PRO A 58 18.89 -5.68 -7.71
CA PRO A 58 18.08 -4.92 -8.67
C PRO A 58 16.57 -4.93 -8.37
N PHE A 59 16.12 -5.75 -7.42
CA PHE A 59 14.69 -5.94 -7.11
C PHE A 59 14.20 -4.98 -6.04
N GLY A 60 12.95 -4.53 -6.12
CA GLY A 60 12.32 -3.67 -5.12
C GLY A 60 12.13 -4.37 -3.77
N VAL A 61 12.02 -3.57 -2.70
CA VAL A 61 11.78 -4.07 -1.34
C VAL A 61 10.30 -4.39 -1.12
N PHE A 62 9.42 -3.48 -1.56
CA PHE A 62 7.98 -3.60 -1.47
C PHE A 62 7.38 -3.64 -2.87
N ASP A 63 6.43 -4.54 -3.08
CA ASP A 63 5.50 -4.52 -4.20
C ASP A 63 4.08 -4.40 -3.67
N VAL A 64 3.27 -3.52 -4.26
CA VAL A 64 1.90 -3.26 -3.80
C VAL A 64 0.94 -3.31 -4.97
N VAL A 65 0.05 -4.32 -4.94
CA VAL A 65 -0.86 -4.60 -6.05
C VAL A 65 -2.33 -4.70 -5.60
N PRO A 66 -3.30 -4.12 -6.34
CA PRO A 66 -3.09 -3.28 -7.51
C PRO A 66 -2.64 -1.85 -7.14
N ALA A 67 -1.65 -1.33 -7.87
CA ALA A 67 -1.15 0.04 -7.69
C ALA A 67 -2.14 1.10 -8.21
N GLU A 68 -3.10 0.72 -9.04
CA GLU A 68 -4.19 1.57 -9.51
C GLU A 68 -5.46 0.76 -9.72
N ALA A 69 -6.61 1.36 -9.42
CA ALA A 69 -7.92 0.80 -9.74
C ALA A 69 -9.00 1.88 -9.60
N GLU A 70 -10.24 1.53 -9.96
CA GLU A 70 -11.43 2.31 -9.66
C GLU A 70 -12.30 1.54 -8.65
N ILE A 71 -12.77 2.25 -7.62
CA ILE A 71 -13.58 1.68 -6.54
C ILE A 71 -14.95 2.34 -6.57
N ALA A 72 -16.01 1.55 -6.76
CA ALA A 72 -17.39 2.03 -6.71
C ALA A 72 -17.74 2.66 -5.34
N PRO A 73 -18.79 3.51 -5.26
CA PRO A 73 -19.28 4.04 -3.98
C PRO A 73 -19.56 2.92 -2.96
N GLY A 74 -19.03 3.05 -1.74
CA GLY A 74 -19.13 2.03 -0.70
C GLY A 74 -18.32 0.75 -0.96
N GLY A 75 -17.56 0.70 -2.05
CA GLY A 75 -16.73 -0.44 -2.45
C GLY A 75 -15.44 -0.55 -1.64
N VAL A 76 -14.84 -1.73 -1.70
CA VAL A 76 -13.55 -2.03 -1.07
C VAL A 76 -12.62 -2.65 -2.10
N GLN A 77 -11.40 -2.11 -2.19
CA GLN A 77 -10.31 -2.70 -2.97
C GLN A 77 -9.26 -3.28 -2.02
N ARG A 78 -9.05 -4.59 -2.09
CA ARG A 78 -7.95 -5.23 -1.38
C ARG A 78 -6.63 -5.00 -2.11
N LEU A 79 -5.65 -4.48 -1.40
CA LEU A 79 -4.26 -4.44 -1.82
C LEU A 79 -3.50 -5.60 -1.20
N THR A 80 -2.50 -6.07 -1.94
CA THR A 80 -1.53 -7.07 -1.51
C THR A 80 -0.17 -6.39 -1.48
N ILE A 81 0.47 -6.40 -0.32
CA ILE A 81 1.82 -5.90 -0.09
C ILE A 81 2.74 -7.11 0.01
N THR A 82 3.73 -7.21 -0.86
CA THR A 82 4.82 -8.19 -0.76
C THR A 82 6.07 -7.48 -0.28
N PHE A 83 6.68 -7.99 0.78
CA PHE A 83 7.93 -7.49 1.35
C PHE A 83 9.03 -8.53 1.16
N SER A 84 10.11 -8.17 0.46
CA SER A 84 11.20 -9.08 0.06
C SER A 84 12.58 -8.43 0.27
N PRO A 85 13.07 -8.33 1.52
CA PRO A 85 14.37 -7.72 1.82
C PRO A 85 15.54 -8.63 1.44
N ASP A 86 16.60 -8.06 0.89
CA ASP A 86 17.80 -8.80 0.48
C ASP A 86 19.01 -8.64 1.41
N HIS A 87 18.87 -7.88 2.49
CA HIS A 87 19.89 -7.72 3.52
C HIS A 87 19.28 -7.31 4.87
N GLU A 88 20.03 -7.50 5.95
CA GLU A 88 19.58 -7.19 7.32
C GLU A 88 19.59 -5.69 7.59
N THR A 89 18.41 -5.13 7.90
CA THR A 89 18.23 -3.78 8.45
C THR A 89 16.79 -3.62 8.95
N ILE A 90 16.57 -2.69 9.89
CA ILE A 90 15.24 -2.32 10.39
C ILE A 90 14.68 -1.06 9.70
N HIS A 91 15.42 -0.48 8.77
CA HIS A 91 15.11 0.81 8.15
C HIS A 91 14.36 0.68 6.81
N PHE A 92 13.73 -0.47 6.56
CA PHE A 92 12.82 -0.64 5.42
C PHE A 92 11.48 0.03 5.71
N PHE A 93 11.10 0.97 4.85
CA PHE A 93 9.74 1.49 4.79
C PHE A 93 9.49 2.08 3.40
N GLU A 94 8.23 2.19 3.02
CA GLU A 94 7.80 2.96 1.86
C GLU A 94 6.49 3.67 2.18
N LEU A 95 6.42 4.95 1.84
CA LEU A 95 5.24 5.79 2.01
C LEU A 95 4.62 6.02 0.63
N PHE A 96 3.37 5.60 0.51
CA PHE A 96 2.57 5.82 -0.69
C PHE A 96 1.54 6.93 -0.46
N GLU A 97 1.50 7.91 -1.37
CA GLU A 97 0.34 8.77 -1.52
C GLU A 97 -0.72 8.02 -2.35
N VAL A 98 -1.95 7.93 -1.83
CA VAL A 98 -3.11 7.48 -2.61
C VAL A 98 -3.62 8.68 -3.40
N ALA A 99 -3.10 8.86 -4.62
CA ALA A 99 -3.51 9.95 -5.49
C ALA A 99 -4.85 9.60 -6.14
N MET A 100 -5.88 10.40 -5.85
CA MET A 100 -7.20 10.27 -6.45
C MET A 100 -7.26 11.12 -7.72
N ALA A 101 -7.81 10.58 -8.80
CA ALA A 101 -8.22 11.37 -9.95
C ALA A 101 -9.69 11.80 -9.73
N ASP A 102 -10.01 13.05 -10.08
CA ASP A 102 -11.40 13.49 -10.08
C ASP A 102 -12.18 12.63 -11.08
N GLY A 103 -13.31 12.06 -10.65
CA GLY A 103 -14.23 11.33 -11.51
C GLY A 103 -14.75 12.27 -12.60
N ALA A 104 -14.68 11.83 -13.86
CA ALA A 104 -15.17 12.56 -15.02
C ALA A 104 -16.70 12.78 -14.97
#